data_AF-A0A956AT63-F1
#
_entry.id   AF-A0A956AT63-F1
#
_cell.length_a   1.000
_cell.length_b   1.000
_cell.length_c   1.000
_cell.angle_alpha   90.00
_cell.angle_beta   90.00
_cell.angle_gamma   90.00
#
_symmetry.space_group_name_H-M   'P 1'
#
loop_
_entity.id
_entity.type
_entity.pdbx_description
1 polymer ?
#
loop_
_entity_poly.entity_id
_entity_poly.type
_entity_poly.pdbx_seq_one_letter_code
_entity_poly.pdbx_strand_id
1 'polypeptide(L)'
;MIARICRALTPHRRTASHFADRLRLVAGRAALNRQPLTAEDEMDPTPRDAADAHAIQQVLWRIARAQDMLDTEGLVREFTEDCLWISHIPGIDLPPFEGQQALWAHFERQHQAQRAMGAQSRHTVANPVCLPGARETCDVHSVIVGFGAVKGEPQIAFIGAYADVFVRTEAGWKIQKREFTADVKLLIFRLLEAQAQAAGR
;
A
#
# COMPACT_ATOMS: atom_id res chain seq x y z
N MET A 1 -57.84 11.57 8.70
CA MET A 1 -57.45 12.26 9.95
C MET A 1 -56.55 11.32 10.75
N ILE A 2 -55.27 11.20 10.39
CA ILE A 2 -54.18 10.67 11.25
C ILE A 2 -52.92 11.44 10.86
N ALA A 3 -52.35 12.11 11.85
CA ALA A 3 -51.32 13.13 11.69
C ALA A 3 -49.89 12.54 11.74
N ARG A 4 -49.05 13.16 10.91
CA ARG A 4 -47.58 13.17 10.90
C ARG A 4 -46.92 13.09 12.29
N ILE A 5 -45.96 12.19 12.43
CA ILE A 5 -44.79 12.38 13.31
C ILE A 5 -43.55 12.01 12.50
N CYS A 6 -42.98 13.01 11.80
CA CYS A 6 -41.59 12.95 11.33
C CYS A 6 -40.72 13.56 12.44
N ARG A 7 -39.94 12.73 13.15
CA ARG A 7 -38.86 13.23 14.00
C ARG A 7 -37.70 13.66 13.10
N ALA A 8 -37.26 14.90 13.30
CA ALA A 8 -36.09 15.48 12.66
C ALA A 8 -34.82 14.75 13.13
N LEU A 9 -34.09 14.18 12.17
CA LEU A 9 -32.69 13.82 12.36
C LEU A 9 -31.86 15.05 12.01
N THR A 10 -31.17 15.59 13.01
CA THR A 10 -30.23 16.70 12.87
C THR A 10 -29.03 16.23 12.05
N PRO A 11 -28.65 16.89 10.96
CA PRO A 11 -27.44 16.53 10.25
C PRO A 11 -26.23 17.00 11.07
N HIS A 12 -25.43 16.07 11.57
CA HIS A 12 -24.08 16.37 12.04
C HIS A 12 -23.26 16.86 10.83
N ARG A 13 -23.10 18.18 10.73
CA ARG A 13 -22.09 18.81 9.87
C ARG A 13 -20.70 18.40 10.39
N ARG A 14 -20.15 17.30 9.89
CA ARG A 14 -18.71 17.08 9.89
C ARG A 14 -18.13 17.97 8.79
N THR A 15 -17.38 18.99 9.19
CA THR A 15 -16.78 19.97 8.28
C THR A 15 -15.73 19.28 7.41
N ALA A 16 -15.91 19.35 6.09
CA ALA A 16 -14.99 18.86 5.07
C ALA A 16 -13.62 19.58 5.06
N SER A 17 -13.35 20.50 5.98
CA SER A 17 -12.10 21.29 5.98
C SER A 17 -10.90 20.57 6.58
N HIS A 18 -11.09 19.55 7.43
CA HIS A 18 -9.95 18.82 8.02
C HIS A 18 -9.26 17.84 7.07
N PHE A 19 -9.93 17.42 5.99
CA PHE A 19 -9.37 16.48 5.01
C PHE A 19 -8.64 17.20 3.86
N ALA A 20 -9.13 18.39 3.47
CA ALA A 20 -8.53 19.20 2.42
C ALA A 20 -7.14 19.76 2.80
N ASP A 21 -6.90 20.07 4.08
CA ASP A 21 -5.59 20.53 4.56
C ASP A 21 -4.56 19.41 4.67
N ARG A 22 -4.98 18.13 4.79
CA ARG A 22 -4.06 16.98 4.66
C ARG A 22 -3.74 16.64 3.21
N LEU A 23 -4.65 16.89 2.27
CA LEU A 23 -4.44 16.61 0.84
C LEU A 23 -3.49 17.60 0.14
N ARG A 24 -3.35 18.83 0.64
CA ARG A 24 -2.36 19.80 0.12
C ARG A 24 -0.91 19.43 0.41
N LEU A 25 -0.66 18.45 1.29
CA LEU A 25 0.68 17.89 1.53
C LEU A 25 1.07 16.76 0.57
N VAL A 26 0.12 16.24 -0.23
CA VAL A 26 0.27 14.97 -0.97
C VAL A 26 0.52 15.18 -2.48
N ALA A 27 0.08 16.30 -3.05
CA ALA A 27 0.18 16.54 -4.50
C ALA A 27 1.57 17.02 -4.99
N GLY A 28 2.56 17.16 -4.11
CA GLY A 28 3.91 17.66 -4.45
C GLY A 28 5.06 16.67 -4.28
N ARG A 29 4.81 15.43 -3.82
CA ARG A 29 5.85 14.45 -3.43
C ARG A 29 5.96 13.24 -4.37
N ALA A 30 5.49 13.36 -5.61
CA ALA A 30 5.78 12.36 -6.67
C ALA A 30 7.26 12.40 -7.13
N ALA A 31 8.05 13.37 -6.67
CA ALA A 31 9.47 13.15 -6.48
C ALA A 31 9.62 12.46 -5.12
N LEU A 32 10.04 11.18 -5.11
CA LEU A 32 10.78 10.60 -3.99
C LEU A 32 11.60 11.75 -3.40
N ASN A 33 11.28 12.19 -2.18
CA ASN A 33 11.89 13.37 -1.60
C ASN A 33 13.38 13.06 -1.47
N ARG A 34 14.17 13.38 -2.51
CA ARG A 34 15.61 13.17 -2.61
C ARG A 34 16.30 14.20 -1.73
N GLN A 35 15.85 14.34 -0.48
CA GLN A 35 16.72 14.97 0.49
C GLN A 35 17.84 13.96 0.73
N PRO A 36 19.10 14.33 0.45
CA PRO A 36 20.22 13.47 0.80
C PRO A 36 20.15 13.19 2.30
N LEU A 37 20.49 11.95 2.69
CA LEU A 37 20.69 11.61 4.09
C LEU A 37 21.65 12.63 4.70
N THR A 38 21.25 13.19 5.82
CA THR A 38 22.07 14.12 6.60
C THR A 38 23.01 13.32 7.51
N ALA A 39 24.06 13.94 8.03
CA ALA A 39 24.94 13.30 9.02
C ALA A 39 24.20 12.89 10.32
N GLU A 40 23.03 13.49 10.59
CA GLU A 40 22.16 13.11 11.70
C GLU A 40 21.41 11.79 11.43
N ASP A 41 21.21 11.44 10.15
CA ASP A 41 20.64 10.16 9.70
C ASP A 41 21.67 9.01 9.72
N GLU A 42 22.96 9.33 9.88
CA GLU A 42 24.06 8.35 9.95
C GLU A 42 24.36 7.88 11.39
N MET A 43 23.54 8.24 12.38
CA MET A 43 23.70 7.72 13.74
C MET A 43 23.52 6.20 13.78
N ASP A 44 24.40 5.51 14.51
CA ASP A 44 24.26 4.08 14.79
C ASP A 44 22.88 3.79 15.39
N PRO A 45 22.10 2.84 14.83
CA PRO A 45 20.77 2.55 15.32
C PRO A 45 20.86 2.05 16.76
N THR A 46 19.99 2.56 17.63
CA THR A 46 19.91 2.01 18.99
C THR A 46 19.44 0.56 18.93
N PRO A 47 19.68 -0.27 19.97
CA PRO A 47 19.16 -1.63 20.01
C PRO A 47 17.64 -1.73 19.80
N ARG A 48 16.91 -0.68 20.22
CA ARG A 48 15.47 -0.56 19.98
C ARG A 48 15.16 -0.33 18.50
N ASP A 49 15.92 0.53 17.83
CA ASP A 49 15.74 0.81 16.41
C ASP A 49 16.02 -0.44 15.57
N ALA A 50 17.01 -1.24 15.96
CA ALA A 50 17.30 -2.53 15.32
C ALA A 50 16.15 -3.55 15.49
N ALA A 51 15.57 -3.65 16.68
CA ALA A 51 14.44 -4.55 16.94
C ALA A 51 13.18 -4.12 16.16
N ASP A 52 12.92 -2.82 16.10
CA ASP A 52 11.80 -2.26 15.33
C ASP A 52 12.00 -2.44 13.82
N ALA A 53 13.21 -2.17 13.31
CA ALA A 53 13.55 -2.40 11.90
C ALA A 53 13.36 -3.87 11.51
N HIS A 54 13.78 -4.81 12.36
CA HIS A 54 13.55 -6.24 12.11
C HIS A 54 12.05 -6.58 12.12
N ALA A 55 11.29 -6.07 13.09
CA ALA A 55 9.85 -6.32 13.17
C ALA A 55 9.10 -5.77 11.93
N ILE A 56 9.50 -4.60 11.44
CA ILE A 56 8.97 -4.02 10.19
C ILE A 56 9.35 -4.87 8.98
N GLN A 57 10.60 -5.31 8.88
CA GLN A 57 11.03 -6.21 7.81
C GLN A 57 10.20 -7.49 7.77
N GLN A 58 9.85 -8.05 8.94
CA GLN A 58 8.95 -9.21 9.03
C GLN A 58 7.54 -8.91 8.52
N VAL A 59 7.01 -7.70 8.73
CA VAL A 59 5.72 -7.28 8.13
C VAL A 59 5.81 -7.30 6.60
N LEU A 60 6.87 -6.73 6.02
CA LEU A 60 7.08 -6.69 4.58
C LEU A 60 7.18 -8.11 3.98
N TRP A 61 7.88 -9.04 4.65
CA TRP A 61 7.98 -10.43 4.23
C TRP A 61 6.64 -11.19 4.31
N ARG A 62 5.84 -10.94 5.36
CA ARG A 62 4.50 -11.53 5.46
C ARG A 62 3.58 -11.04 4.35
N ILE A 63 3.64 -9.75 3.99
CA ILE A 63 2.89 -9.19 2.86
C ILE A 63 3.34 -9.86 1.55
N ALA A 64 4.64 -9.92 1.28
CA ALA A 64 5.16 -10.56 0.07
C ALA A 64 4.71 -12.02 -0.05
N ARG A 65 4.84 -12.79 1.04
CA ARG A 65 4.35 -14.17 1.10
C ARG A 65 2.84 -14.26 0.87
N ALA A 66 2.05 -13.38 1.49
CA ALA A 66 0.59 -13.40 1.33
C ALA A 66 0.18 -13.13 -0.12
N GLN A 67 0.84 -12.19 -0.81
CA GLN A 67 0.64 -11.96 -2.24
C GLN A 67 1.01 -13.19 -3.07
N ASP A 68 2.16 -13.81 -2.81
CA ASP A 68 2.64 -14.99 -3.54
C ASP A 68 1.75 -16.22 -3.35
N MET A 69 1.06 -16.30 -2.21
CA MET A 69 0.13 -17.37 -1.87
C MET A 69 -1.33 -17.04 -2.23
N LEU A 70 -1.58 -15.85 -2.80
CA LEU A 70 -2.92 -15.34 -3.10
C LEU A 70 -3.83 -15.32 -1.84
N ASP A 71 -3.24 -15.01 -0.69
CA ASP A 71 -3.87 -14.90 0.63
C ASP A 71 -4.25 -13.44 0.91
N THR A 72 -5.43 -13.04 0.43
CA THR A 72 -5.92 -11.67 0.58
C THR A 72 -6.10 -11.28 2.04
N GLU A 73 -6.56 -12.20 2.88
CA GLU A 73 -6.78 -11.92 4.31
C GLU A 73 -5.45 -11.70 5.03
N GLY A 74 -4.47 -12.59 4.80
CA GLY A 74 -3.13 -12.47 5.35
C GLY A 74 -2.45 -11.16 4.94
N LEU A 75 -2.65 -10.71 3.68
CA LEU A 75 -2.14 -9.43 3.20
C LEU A 75 -2.74 -8.25 3.96
N VAL A 76 -4.07 -8.18 4.02
CA VAL A 76 -4.79 -7.02 4.56
C VAL A 76 -4.61 -6.91 6.07
N ARG A 77 -4.38 -8.03 6.78
CA ARG A 77 -4.11 -8.05 8.22
C ARG A 77 -2.89 -7.22 8.64
N GLU A 78 -1.91 -7.06 7.75
CA GLU A 78 -0.68 -6.30 7.99
C GLU A 78 -0.86 -4.77 7.91
N PHE A 79 -2.06 -4.32 7.50
CA PHE A 79 -2.45 -2.92 7.44
C PHE A 79 -3.32 -2.53 8.65
N THR A 80 -3.32 -1.25 9.02
CA THR A 80 -4.29 -0.71 9.98
C THR A 80 -5.70 -0.67 9.38
N GLU A 81 -6.73 -0.60 10.22
CA GLU A 81 -8.13 -0.58 9.76
C GLU A 81 -8.42 0.60 8.81
N ASP A 82 -7.84 1.76 9.13
CA ASP A 82 -7.93 3.02 8.39
C ASP A 82 -6.75 3.24 7.42
N CYS A 83 -6.13 2.16 6.95
CA CYS A 83 -4.97 2.25 6.08
C CYS A 83 -5.26 2.99 4.76
N LEU A 84 -4.23 3.56 4.14
CA LEU A 84 -4.33 4.18 2.83
C LEU A 84 -3.33 3.55 1.86
N TRP A 85 -3.80 3.01 0.73
CA TRP A 85 -2.93 2.56 -0.35
C TRP A 85 -3.08 3.47 -1.57
N ILE A 86 -1.96 3.95 -2.10
CA ILE A 86 -1.88 4.77 -3.31
C ILE A 86 -0.93 4.08 -4.29
N SER A 87 -1.35 3.98 -5.55
CA SER A 87 -0.54 3.39 -6.63
C SER A 87 -0.23 4.44 -7.70
N HIS A 88 1.06 4.72 -7.90
CA HIS A 88 1.59 5.56 -8.96
C HIS A 88 2.15 4.67 -10.06
N ILE A 89 1.29 4.33 -11.03
CA ILE A 89 1.64 3.44 -12.14
C ILE A 89 1.57 4.24 -13.45
N PRO A 90 2.64 4.29 -14.25
CA PRO A 90 2.62 5.02 -15.52
C PRO A 90 1.46 4.61 -16.44
N GLY A 91 0.62 5.59 -16.80
CA GLY A 91 -0.51 5.41 -17.71
C GLY A 91 -1.68 4.59 -17.15
N ILE A 92 -1.73 4.37 -15.84
CA ILE A 92 -2.87 3.76 -15.15
C ILE A 92 -3.27 4.69 -14.01
N ASP A 93 -4.51 5.17 -14.07
CA ASP A 93 -5.10 5.96 -12.99
C ASP A 93 -5.93 5.03 -12.11
N LEU A 94 -5.47 4.83 -10.87
CA LEU A 94 -6.22 4.08 -9.85
C LEU A 94 -6.57 5.03 -8.72
N PRO A 95 -7.83 5.02 -8.24
CA PRO A 95 -8.17 5.75 -7.03
C PRO A 95 -7.41 5.16 -5.84
N PRO A 96 -7.16 5.96 -4.79
CA PRO A 96 -6.65 5.43 -3.52
C PRO A 96 -7.61 4.38 -2.94
N PHE A 97 -7.04 3.38 -2.25
CA PHE A 97 -7.82 2.41 -1.49
C PHE A 97 -7.81 2.81 -0.02
N GLU A 98 -8.96 3.26 0.47
CA GLU A 98 -9.15 3.73 1.85
C GLU A 98 -9.73 2.61 2.72
N GLY A 99 -8.97 2.24 3.74
CA GLY A 99 -9.28 1.20 4.72
C GLY A 99 -9.08 -0.23 4.20
N GLN A 100 -9.07 -1.17 5.15
CA GLN A 100 -8.85 -2.59 4.88
C GLN A 100 -9.88 -3.17 3.90
N GLN A 101 -11.14 -2.73 3.97
CA GLN A 101 -12.20 -3.26 3.11
C GLN A 101 -11.96 -2.92 1.62
N ALA A 102 -11.57 -1.69 1.31
CA ALA A 102 -11.27 -1.29 -0.06
C ALA A 102 -10.03 -2.03 -0.59
N LEU A 103 -9.01 -2.15 0.27
CA LEU A 103 -7.77 -2.87 -0.04
C LEU A 103 -8.03 -4.36 -0.30
N TRP A 104 -8.83 -5.00 0.56
CA TRP A 104 -9.24 -6.40 0.42
C TRP A 104 -9.97 -6.62 -0.90
N ALA A 105 -10.96 -5.78 -1.22
CA ALA A 105 -11.75 -5.92 -2.44
C ALA A 105 -10.87 -5.78 -3.69
N HIS A 106 -9.86 -4.90 -3.66
CA HIS A 106 -8.89 -4.75 -4.73
C HIS A 106 -8.05 -6.01 -4.93
N PHE A 107 -7.38 -6.48 -3.86
CA PHE A 107 -6.49 -7.63 -3.95
C PHE A 107 -7.23 -8.94 -4.18
N GLU A 108 -8.45 -9.12 -3.67
CA GLU A 108 -9.23 -10.32 -3.96
C GLU A 108 -9.56 -10.43 -5.44
N ARG A 109 -9.96 -9.33 -6.10
CA ARG A 109 -10.17 -9.33 -7.56
C ARG A 109 -8.90 -9.67 -8.32
N GLN A 110 -7.76 -9.12 -7.91
CA GLN A 110 -6.47 -9.44 -8.53
C GLN A 110 -6.09 -10.90 -8.32
N HIS A 111 -6.22 -11.41 -7.11
CA HIS A 111 -5.92 -12.80 -6.78
C HIS A 111 -6.84 -13.77 -7.53
N GLN A 112 -8.13 -13.48 -7.67
CA GLN A 112 -9.05 -14.27 -8.49
C GLN A 112 -8.61 -14.34 -9.95
N ALA A 113 -8.21 -13.21 -10.53
CA ALA A 113 -7.68 -13.19 -11.90
C ALA A 113 -6.39 -14.02 -12.02
N GLN A 114 -5.48 -13.92 -11.05
CA GLN A 114 -4.26 -14.72 -11.02
C GLN A 114 -4.55 -16.22 -10.93
N ARG A 115 -5.49 -16.64 -10.05
CA ARG A 115 -5.95 -18.03 -9.93
C ARG A 115 -6.51 -18.54 -11.27
N ALA A 116 -7.37 -17.75 -11.91
CA ALA A 116 -8.00 -18.13 -13.18
C ALA A 116 -6.98 -18.34 -14.31
N MET A 117 -5.85 -17.63 -14.28
CA MET A 117 -4.77 -17.77 -15.26
C MET A 117 -3.74 -18.85 -14.88
N GLY A 118 -3.83 -19.45 -13.69
CA GLY A 118 -2.75 -20.27 -13.14
C GLY A 118 -1.44 -19.49 -12.98
N ALA A 119 -1.52 -18.18 -12.78
CA ALA A 119 -0.36 -17.33 -12.64
C ALA A 119 0.32 -17.58 -11.29
N GLN A 120 1.64 -17.56 -11.28
CA GLN A 120 2.46 -17.56 -10.08
C GLN A 120 3.21 -16.24 -9.99
N SER A 121 3.21 -15.62 -8.81
CA SER A 121 3.95 -14.41 -8.53
C SER A 121 5.01 -14.64 -7.47
N ARG A 122 6.10 -13.85 -7.52
CA ARG A 122 7.08 -13.75 -6.44
C ARG A 122 7.35 -12.29 -6.14
N HIS A 123 7.21 -11.88 -4.89
CA HIS A 123 7.46 -10.52 -4.45
C HIS A 123 8.77 -10.47 -3.65
N THR A 124 9.76 -9.77 -4.18
CA THR A 124 11.02 -9.51 -3.47
C THR A 124 11.03 -8.07 -2.99
N VAL A 125 10.79 -7.87 -1.70
CA VAL A 125 10.96 -6.57 -1.03
C VAL A 125 12.37 -6.51 -0.43
N ALA A 126 13.14 -5.50 -0.83
CA ALA A 126 14.54 -5.36 -0.46
C ALA A 126 14.84 -3.95 0.03
N ASN A 127 15.96 -3.84 0.75
CA ASN A 127 16.54 -2.59 1.23
C ASN A 127 15.56 -1.70 2.02
N PRO A 128 14.85 -2.22 3.04
CA PRO A 128 14.04 -1.36 3.88
C PRO A 128 14.93 -0.39 4.64
N VAL A 129 14.73 0.90 4.42
CA VAL A 129 15.38 1.99 5.15
C VAL A 129 14.33 2.62 6.06
N CYS A 130 14.48 2.40 7.37
CA CYS A 130 13.65 3.02 8.39
C CYS A 130 14.19 4.43 8.67
N LEU A 131 13.40 5.44 8.34
CA LEU A 131 13.75 6.83 8.59
C LEU A 131 13.41 7.20 10.03
N PRO A 132 14.21 8.09 10.67
CA PRO A 132 13.91 8.60 11.99
C PRO A 132 12.51 9.24 12.02
N GLY A 133 11.63 8.71 12.87
CA GLY A 133 10.27 9.20 13.05
C GLY A 133 9.92 9.41 14.53
N ALA A 134 8.68 9.81 14.79
CA ALA A 134 8.18 9.80 16.17
C ALA A 134 8.16 8.38 16.73
N ARG A 135 8.23 8.22 18.06
CA ARG A 135 8.43 6.94 18.76
C ARG A 135 7.50 5.78 18.33
N GLU A 136 6.29 6.10 17.88
CA GLU A 136 5.22 5.15 17.53
C GLU A 136 4.96 5.05 16.01
N THR A 137 5.76 5.74 15.20
CA THR A 137 5.62 5.80 13.74
C THR A 137 6.96 5.61 13.06
N CYS A 138 7.01 4.94 11.92
CA CYS A 138 8.25 4.80 11.16
C CYS A 138 7.97 4.96 9.66
N ASP A 139 8.61 5.95 9.04
CA ASP A 139 8.59 6.08 7.58
C ASP A 139 9.63 5.11 7.01
N VAL A 140 9.22 4.28 6.05
CA VAL A 140 10.05 3.21 5.51
C VAL A 140 10.05 3.24 4.00
N HIS A 141 11.24 3.33 3.42
CA HIS A 141 11.42 3.22 1.97
C HIS A 141 11.98 1.84 1.64
N SER A 142 11.45 1.19 0.62
CA SER A 142 11.96 -0.10 0.14
C SER A 142 11.83 -0.25 -1.36
N VAL A 143 12.62 -1.15 -1.94
CA VAL A 143 12.53 -1.52 -3.36
C VAL A 143 11.73 -2.81 -3.47
N ILE A 144 10.89 -2.89 -4.50
CA ILE A 144 10.13 -4.09 -4.82
C ILE A 144 10.40 -4.56 -6.24
N VAL A 145 10.64 -5.87 -6.39
CA VAL A 145 10.66 -6.56 -7.67
C VAL A 145 9.59 -7.64 -7.63
N GLY A 146 8.63 -7.53 -8.54
CA GLY A 146 7.62 -8.57 -8.75
C GLY A 146 8.00 -9.44 -9.94
N PHE A 147 8.00 -10.75 -9.73
CA PHE A 147 8.13 -11.74 -10.79
C PHE A 147 6.76 -12.36 -11.09
N GLY A 148 6.55 -12.76 -12.33
CA GLY A 148 5.37 -13.50 -12.77
C GLY A 148 5.73 -14.52 -13.84
N ALA A 149 4.91 -15.56 -14.02
CA ALA A 149 5.07 -16.52 -15.10
C ALA A 149 4.05 -16.26 -16.23
N VAL A 150 4.50 -16.24 -17.48
CA VAL A 150 3.63 -16.20 -18.66
C VAL A 150 3.95 -17.35 -19.58
N LYS A 151 2.94 -18.18 -19.86
CA LYS A 151 3.09 -19.43 -20.64
C LYS A 151 4.19 -20.35 -20.07
N GLY A 152 4.36 -20.35 -18.74
CA GLY A 152 5.37 -21.14 -18.04
C GLY A 152 6.75 -20.49 -17.92
N GLU A 153 6.99 -19.35 -18.59
CA GLU A 153 8.28 -18.67 -18.55
C GLU A 153 8.31 -17.60 -17.44
N PRO A 154 9.30 -17.62 -16.52
CA PRO A 154 9.44 -16.62 -15.48
C PRO A 154 9.92 -15.29 -16.06
N GLN A 155 9.29 -14.19 -15.64
CA GLN A 155 9.59 -12.83 -16.11
C GLN A 155 9.51 -11.84 -14.96
N ILE A 156 10.24 -10.73 -15.08
CA ILE A 156 10.04 -9.57 -14.23
C ILE A 156 8.73 -8.91 -14.64
N ALA A 157 7.76 -8.92 -13.72
CA ALA A 157 6.42 -8.40 -13.92
C ALA A 157 6.33 -6.89 -13.63
N PHE A 158 7.12 -6.41 -12.66
CA PHE A 158 7.31 -5.00 -12.35
C PHE A 158 8.56 -4.77 -11.47
N ILE A 159 9.05 -3.53 -11.50
CA ILE A 159 10.05 -3.00 -10.57
C ILE A 159 9.49 -1.68 -10.05
N GLY A 160 9.70 -1.40 -8.78
CA GLY A 160 9.28 -0.16 -8.18
C GLY A 160 9.79 0.05 -6.77
N ALA A 161 9.18 1.00 -6.08
CA ALA A 161 9.47 1.34 -4.71
C ALA A 161 8.19 1.45 -3.87
N TYR A 162 8.32 1.15 -2.59
CA TYR A 162 7.32 1.50 -1.58
C TYR A 162 7.84 2.67 -0.73
N ALA A 163 6.96 3.62 -0.46
CA ALA A 163 7.08 4.57 0.64
C ALA A 163 5.94 4.30 1.63
N ASP A 164 6.29 3.65 2.73
CA ASP A 164 5.37 3.18 3.75
C ASP A 164 5.44 4.07 4.99
N VAL A 165 4.29 4.25 5.65
CA VAL A 165 4.20 4.77 7.01
C VAL A 165 3.72 3.64 7.90
N PHE A 166 4.59 3.18 8.79
CA PHE A 166 4.28 2.19 9.81
C PHE A 166 3.82 2.87 11.09
N VAL A 167 2.90 2.22 11.80
CA VAL A 167 2.47 2.60 13.15
C VAL A 167 2.56 1.41 14.08
N ARG A 168 2.97 1.65 15.32
CA ARG A 168 2.96 0.61 16.36
C ARG A 168 1.55 0.44 16.89
N THR A 169 1.10 -0.80 16.96
CA THR A 169 -0.18 -1.20 17.57
C THR A 169 0.08 -2.20 18.70
N GLU A 170 -0.95 -2.54 19.47
CA GLU A 170 -0.86 -3.62 20.47
C GLU A 170 -0.48 -4.97 19.85
N ALA A 171 -0.81 -5.19 18.57
CA ALA A 171 -0.47 -6.39 17.81
C ALA A 171 0.90 -6.31 17.11
N GLY A 172 1.69 -5.26 17.36
CA GLY A 172 2.95 -4.99 16.69
C GLY A 172 2.83 -3.92 15.59
N TRP A 173 3.83 -3.84 14.72
CA TRP A 173 3.89 -2.87 13.63
C TRP A 173 2.89 -3.20 12.52
N LYS A 174 2.19 -2.18 12.03
CA LYS A 174 1.29 -2.26 10.87
C LYS A 174 1.50 -1.09 9.92
N ILE A 175 1.12 -1.27 8.66
CA ILE A 175 1.17 -0.20 7.65
C ILE A 175 -0.09 0.66 7.76
N GLN A 176 0.11 1.95 8.04
CA GLN A 176 -0.93 2.97 7.99
C GLN A 176 -1.11 3.55 6.60
N LYS A 177 -0.01 3.71 5.86
CA LYS A 177 -0.04 4.25 4.51
C LYS A 177 1.01 3.55 3.67
N ARG A 178 0.66 3.23 2.43
CA ARG A 178 1.59 2.75 1.41
C ARG A 178 1.40 3.56 0.14
N GLU A 179 2.49 4.14 -0.34
CA GLU A 179 2.60 4.61 -1.71
C GLU A 179 3.48 3.65 -2.50
N PHE A 180 2.90 3.05 -3.54
CA PHE A 180 3.62 2.22 -4.49
C PHE A 180 3.90 3.01 -5.75
N THR A 181 5.17 3.10 -6.16
CA THR A 181 5.57 3.69 -7.43
C THR A 181 6.19 2.62 -8.32
N ALA A 182 5.64 2.42 -9.51
CA ALA A 182 6.22 1.52 -10.51
C ALA A 182 7.20 2.31 -11.41
N ASP A 183 8.47 1.90 -11.45
CA ASP A 183 9.51 2.55 -12.26
C ASP A 183 9.34 2.24 -13.75
N VAL A 184 8.95 1.00 -14.03
CA VAL A 184 8.70 0.52 -15.39
C VAL A 184 7.37 -0.18 -15.46
N LYS A 185 6.60 0.17 -16.49
CA LYS A 185 5.38 -0.53 -16.84
C LYS A 185 5.74 -1.82 -17.59
N LEU A 186 5.84 -2.92 -16.86
CA LEU A 186 6.05 -4.25 -17.42
C LEU A 186 4.73 -5.03 -17.50
N LEU A 187 4.84 -6.34 -17.70
CA LEU A 187 3.82 -7.24 -18.22
C LEU A 187 2.48 -7.24 -17.44
N ILE A 188 2.51 -7.03 -16.11
CA ILE A 188 1.32 -7.16 -15.26
C ILE A 188 0.30 -6.03 -15.48
N PHE A 189 0.74 -4.90 -16.04
CA PHE A 189 -0.14 -3.78 -16.31
C PHE A 189 -0.98 -3.96 -17.56
N ARG A 190 -0.61 -4.87 -18.47
CA ARG A 190 -1.48 -5.27 -19.59
C ARG A 190 -2.76 -5.94 -19.12
N LEU A 191 -2.74 -6.61 -17.96
CA LEU A 191 -3.91 -7.19 -17.32
C LEU A 191 -4.85 -6.12 -16.76
N LEU A 192 -4.30 -5.12 -16.07
CA LEU A 192 -5.07 -4.00 -15.55
C LEU A 192 -5.67 -3.15 -16.68
N GLU A 193 -4.93 -2.97 -17.79
CA GLU A 193 -5.46 -2.34 -19.00
C GLU A 193 -6.60 -3.12 -19.64
N ALA A 194 -6.46 -4.44 -19.79
CA ALA A 194 -7.52 -5.29 -20.33
C ALA A 194 -8.79 -5.24 -19.44
N GLN A 195 -8.62 -5.21 -18.11
CA GLN A 195 -9.72 -5.07 -17.17
C GLN A 195 -10.39 -3.69 -17.25
N ALA A 196 -9.61 -2.60 -17.31
CA ALA A 196 -10.13 -1.25 -17.46
C ALA A 196 -10.89 -1.07 -18.79
N GLN A 197 -10.37 -1.65 -19.89
CA GLN A 197 -11.01 -1.63 -21.20
C GLN A 197 -12.30 -2.46 -21.25
N ALA A 198 -12.39 -3.54 -20.47
CA ALA A 198 -13.59 -4.37 -20.38
C ALA A 198 -14.69 -3.70 -19.53
N ALA A 199 -14.33 -2.92 -18.52
CA ALA A 199 -15.28 -2.20 -17.65
C ALA A 199 -15.86 -0.91 -18.27
N GLY A 200 -15.24 -0.39 -19.33
CA GLY A 200 -15.70 0.78 -20.09
C GLY A 200 -16.61 0.45 -21.29
N ARG A 201 -17.06 -0.80 -21.42
CA ARG A 201 -18.06 -1.26 -22.42
C ARG A 201 -19.31 -1.76 -21.70
#